data_AF-A0A9D1EWL8-F1
#
_entry.id   AF-A0A9D1EWL8-F1
#
_cell.length_a   1.000
_cell.length_b   1.000
_cell.length_c   1.000
_cell.angle_alpha   90.00
_cell.angle_beta   90.00
_cell.angle_gamma   90.00
#
_symmetry.space_group_name_H-M   'P 1'
#
loop_
_entity.id
_entity.type
_entity.pdbx_description
1 polymer ?
#
loop_
_entity_poly.entity_id
_entity_poly.type
_entity_poly.pdbx_seq_one_letter_code
_entity_poly.pdbx_strand_id
1 'polypeptide(L)'
;MLYHELLAFSKDRIDKFFKNVTLFKNQFDFTEFNQNCYNAMYTLNNQSSPKTVKELKAEIPDLTSVCKKCGPYYMNPRNSSHIKYDLMMGKLFEDILIDFFTQKIHIKAMHADSSNKQYPDCMILCGDKQIAAYFEVKYHSAPFISAINKINRYCYEGSITLDYKKIIKQLELIDSDIERPVFYLHWVDFPCIKGIFFETSEQIKQYIYESGEEFSREKRIGDYEKNPKSVYLSKFYSPLLQMGSFEEFVEIIKKIIKEKNHK
;
A
#
# COMPACT_ATOMS: atom_id res chain seq x y z
N MET A 1 -3.07 4.92 -17.18
CA MET A 1 -3.12 4.36 -15.83
C MET A 1 -2.77 5.47 -14.86
N LEU A 2 -3.64 5.75 -13.89
CA LEU A 2 -3.52 6.87 -12.95
C LEU A 2 -2.21 6.86 -12.19
N TYR A 3 -1.65 5.67 -11.93
CA TYR A 3 -0.37 5.54 -11.25
C TYR A 3 0.80 6.17 -12.03
N HIS A 4 0.78 6.10 -13.36
CA HIS A 4 1.81 6.76 -14.18
C HIS A 4 1.72 8.29 -14.06
N GLU A 5 0.50 8.83 -14.08
CA GLU A 5 0.25 10.26 -13.89
C GLU A 5 0.64 10.73 -12.48
N LEU A 6 0.39 9.91 -11.46
CA LEU A 6 0.79 10.17 -10.08
C LEU A 6 2.31 10.25 -9.93
N LEU A 7 3.05 9.32 -10.54
CA LEU A 7 4.52 9.34 -10.52
C LEU A 7 5.06 10.57 -11.23
N ALA A 8 4.53 10.91 -12.41
CA ALA A 8 4.93 12.10 -13.14
C ALA A 8 4.63 13.38 -12.33
N PHE A 9 3.45 13.45 -11.69
CA PHE A 9 3.04 14.58 -10.83
C PHE A 9 3.94 14.77 -9.61
N SER A 10 4.45 13.67 -9.05
CA SER A 10 5.19 13.69 -7.79
C SER A 10 6.71 13.60 -7.93
N LYS A 11 7.23 13.50 -9.17
CA LYS A 11 8.64 13.19 -9.46
C LYS A 11 9.62 14.08 -8.71
N ASP A 12 9.46 15.40 -8.82
CA ASP A 12 10.37 16.37 -8.18
C ASP A 12 10.39 16.24 -6.65
N ARG A 13 9.24 15.95 -6.04
CA ARG A 13 9.11 15.79 -4.58
C ARG A 13 9.78 14.49 -4.12
N ILE A 14 9.55 13.41 -4.85
CA ILE A 14 10.14 12.10 -4.57
C ILE A 14 11.67 12.18 -4.74
N ASP A 15 12.15 12.72 -5.85
CA ASP A 15 13.59 12.85 -6.13
C ASP A 15 14.29 13.70 -5.07
N LYS A 16 13.68 14.82 -4.67
CA LYS A 16 14.21 15.68 -3.61
C LYS A 16 14.25 14.96 -2.27
N PHE A 17 13.24 14.16 -1.94
CA PHE A 17 13.16 13.43 -0.67
C PHE A 17 14.20 12.30 -0.60
N PHE A 18 14.35 11.54 -1.68
CA PHE A 18 15.22 10.36 -1.73
C PHE A 18 16.62 10.63 -2.30
N LYS A 19 16.99 11.90 -2.55
CA LYS A 19 18.28 12.29 -3.15
C LYS A 19 19.54 11.68 -2.49
N ASN A 20 19.46 11.38 -1.19
CA ASN A 20 20.58 10.84 -0.39
C ASN A 20 20.37 9.36 -0.02
N VAL A 21 19.40 8.70 -0.64
CA VAL A 21 19.05 7.29 -0.37
C VAL A 21 19.34 6.48 -1.61
N THR A 22 20.12 5.41 -1.46
CA THR A 22 20.28 4.44 -2.53
C THR A 22 18.96 3.70 -2.73
N LEU A 23 18.36 3.86 -3.91
CA LEU A 23 17.12 3.19 -4.29
C LEU A 23 17.40 1.99 -5.17
N PHE A 24 16.41 1.09 -5.27
CA PHE A 24 16.46 0.06 -6.31
C PHE A 24 16.32 0.73 -7.67
N LYS A 25 16.99 0.20 -8.71
CA LYS A 25 17.19 0.88 -10.01
C LYS A 25 15.94 1.44 -10.72
N ASN A 26 14.75 0.92 -10.41
CA ASN A 26 13.48 1.33 -11.00
C ASN A 26 12.42 1.64 -9.92
N GLN A 27 12.86 2.02 -8.72
CA GLN A 27 11.98 2.47 -7.66
C GLN A 27 11.42 3.86 -8.04
N PHE A 28 10.12 4.07 -7.88
CA PHE A 28 9.39 5.26 -8.36
C PHE A 28 9.40 5.48 -9.87
N ASP A 29 9.70 4.45 -10.65
CA ASP A 29 9.57 4.44 -12.11
C ASP A 29 8.52 3.43 -12.55
N PHE A 30 7.82 3.74 -13.65
CA PHE A 30 6.88 2.82 -14.27
C PHE A 30 7.14 2.73 -15.77
N THR A 31 7.64 1.57 -16.20
CA THR A 31 8.04 1.28 -17.58
C THR A 31 7.13 0.22 -18.21
N GLU A 32 7.32 -0.08 -19.49
CA GLU A 32 6.62 -1.18 -20.16
C GLU A 32 6.81 -2.52 -19.44
N PHE A 33 8.00 -2.77 -18.87
CA PHE A 33 8.25 -3.95 -18.03
C PHE A 33 7.28 -4.01 -16.84
N ASN A 34 7.04 -2.88 -16.16
CA ASN A 34 6.12 -2.81 -15.03
C ASN A 34 4.67 -2.96 -15.49
N GLN A 35 4.31 -2.45 -16.68
CA GLN A 35 2.99 -2.68 -17.27
C GLN A 35 2.75 -4.16 -17.56
N ASN A 36 3.74 -4.86 -18.13
CA ASN A 36 3.66 -6.30 -18.39
C ASN A 36 3.52 -7.08 -17.08
N CYS A 37 4.27 -6.68 -16.03
CA CYS A 37 4.13 -7.25 -14.70
C CYS A 37 2.73 -6.99 -14.11
N TYR A 38 2.21 -5.76 -14.19
CA TYR A 38 0.87 -5.41 -13.72
C TYR A 38 -0.19 -6.29 -14.39
N ASN A 39 -0.14 -6.39 -15.71
CA ASN A 39 -1.09 -7.18 -16.49
C ASN A 39 -1.03 -8.67 -16.10
N ALA A 40 0.15 -9.27 -16.11
CA ALA A 40 0.30 -10.70 -15.89
C ALA A 40 0.18 -11.12 -14.41
N MET A 41 0.61 -10.28 -13.47
CA MET A 41 0.58 -10.59 -12.03
C MET A 41 -0.73 -10.19 -11.36
N TYR A 42 -1.47 -9.20 -11.87
CA TYR A 42 -2.70 -8.71 -11.25
C TYR A 42 -3.92 -8.85 -12.18
N THR A 43 -3.95 -8.17 -13.33
CA THR A 43 -5.15 -8.11 -14.19
C THR A 43 -5.56 -9.47 -14.77
N LEU A 44 -4.59 -10.27 -15.20
CA LEU A 44 -4.79 -11.58 -15.84
C LEU A 44 -4.51 -12.74 -14.87
N ASN A 45 -4.59 -12.48 -13.58
CA ASN A 45 -4.30 -13.42 -12.51
C ASN A 45 -5.51 -13.48 -11.55
N ASN A 46 -5.55 -14.48 -10.68
CA ASN A 46 -6.67 -14.65 -9.77
C ASN A 46 -6.24 -15.34 -8.47
N GLN A 47 -6.97 -15.07 -7.39
CA GLN A 47 -6.62 -15.58 -6.06
C GLN A 47 -6.83 -17.09 -5.91
N SER A 48 -7.77 -17.71 -6.63
CA SER A 48 -8.07 -19.14 -6.50
C SER A 48 -7.01 -20.03 -7.14
N SER A 49 -6.31 -19.53 -8.15
CA SER A 49 -5.16 -20.18 -8.77
C SER A 49 -4.10 -19.13 -9.16
N PRO A 50 -3.33 -18.62 -8.18
CA PRO A 50 -2.33 -17.59 -8.45
C PRO A 50 -1.21 -18.15 -9.32
N LYS A 51 -0.87 -17.45 -10.40
CA LYS A 51 0.29 -17.79 -11.23
C LYS A 51 1.54 -17.89 -10.37
N THR A 52 2.30 -18.95 -10.58
CA THR A 52 3.57 -19.17 -9.91
C THR A 52 4.62 -18.20 -10.42
N VAL A 53 5.64 -17.92 -9.59
CA VAL A 53 6.80 -17.11 -10.03
C VAL A 53 7.53 -17.77 -11.21
N LYS A 54 7.47 -19.10 -11.35
CA LYS A 54 8.06 -19.82 -12.48
C LYS A 54 7.33 -19.52 -13.78
N GLU A 55 6.00 -19.59 -13.77
CA GLU A 55 5.16 -19.27 -14.94
C GLU A 55 5.33 -17.81 -15.35
N LEU A 56 5.26 -16.89 -14.37
CA LEU A 56 5.46 -15.46 -14.63
C LEU A 56 6.83 -15.16 -15.24
N LYS A 57 7.89 -15.86 -14.84
CA LYS A 57 9.23 -15.71 -15.42
C LYS A 57 9.35 -16.22 -16.85
N ALA A 58 8.50 -17.16 -17.25
CA ALA A 58 8.43 -17.65 -18.62
C ALA A 58 7.59 -16.70 -19.51
N GLU A 59 6.57 -16.06 -18.93
CA GLU A 59 5.65 -15.15 -19.63
C GLU A 59 6.21 -13.73 -19.79
N ILE A 60 6.86 -13.18 -18.75
CA ILE A 60 7.24 -11.77 -18.69
C ILE A 60 8.73 -11.60 -19.05
N PRO A 61 9.06 -10.91 -20.16
CA PRO A 61 10.43 -10.57 -20.49
C PRO A 61 11.13 -9.85 -19.34
N ASP A 62 12.43 -10.10 -19.18
CA ASP A 62 13.29 -9.50 -18.14
C ASP A 62 12.96 -9.80 -16.68
N LEU A 63 11.82 -10.45 -16.36
CA LEU A 63 11.45 -10.73 -14.96
C LEU A 63 12.52 -11.57 -14.26
N THR A 64 13.08 -12.58 -14.94
CA THR A 64 14.18 -13.38 -14.40
C THR A 64 15.38 -12.53 -14.03
N SER A 65 15.78 -11.58 -14.88
CA SER A 65 16.90 -10.66 -14.63
C SER A 65 16.62 -9.72 -13.47
N VAL A 66 15.40 -9.17 -13.39
CA VAL A 66 14.99 -8.29 -12.29
C VAL A 66 14.93 -9.05 -10.96
N CYS A 67 14.36 -10.26 -10.93
CA CYS A 67 14.32 -11.10 -9.72
C CYS A 67 15.72 -11.42 -9.19
N LYS A 68 16.68 -11.71 -10.09
CA LYS A 68 18.09 -11.98 -9.72
C LYS A 68 18.75 -10.78 -9.00
N LYS A 69 18.33 -9.55 -9.31
CA LYS A 69 18.82 -8.32 -8.65
C LYS A 69 18.00 -7.97 -7.40
N CYS A 70 16.70 -8.24 -7.43
CA CYS A 70 15.78 -7.97 -6.34
C CYS A 70 16.16 -8.72 -5.06
N GLY A 71 16.39 -10.03 -5.14
CA GLY A 71 16.73 -10.86 -3.97
C GLY A 71 17.91 -10.29 -3.16
N PRO A 72 19.12 -10.16 -3.75
CA PRO A 72 20.28 -9.62 -3.05
C PRO A 72 20.04 -8.21 -2.49
N TYR A 73 19.40 -7.32 -3.25
CA TYR A 73 19.16 -5.95 -2.79
C TYR A 73 18.28 -5.87 -1.54
N TYR A 74 17.18 -6.63 -1.51
CA TYR A 74 16.20 -6.56 -0.41
C TYR A 74 16.52 -7.51 0.75
N MET A 75 17.37 -8.52 0.54
CA MET A 75 17.83 -9.43 1.59
C MET A 75 19.07 -8.92 2.34
N ASN A 76 19.77 -7.92 1.81
CA ASN A 76 20.83 -7.24 2.55
C ASN A 76 20.24 -6.54 3.78
N PRO A 77 20.84 -6.69 4.97
CA PRO A 77 20.37 -6.02 6.18
C PRO A 77 20.29 -4.51 5.95
N ARG A 78 19.07 -3.97 6.03
CA ARG A 78 18.87 -2.53 6.02
C ARG A 78 19.26 -1.99 7.39
N ASN A 79 19.91 -0.83 7.40
CA ASN A 79 20.24 -0.05 8.59
C ASN A 79 19.02 0.06 9.53
N SER A 80 19.29 0.31 10.82
CA SER A 80 18.28 0.54 11.87
C SER A 80 17.06 1.31 11.35
N SER A 81 15.87 0.69 11.41
CA SER A 81 14.59 1.35 11.11
C SER A 81 14.38 2.44 12.16
N HIS A 82 14.62 3.69 11.76
CA HIS A 82 14.44 4.85 12.63
C HIS A 82 13.03 5.42 12.43
N ILE A 83 12.25 5.48 13.51
CA ILE A 83 10.85 5.91 13.50
C ILE A 83 10.66 7.26 12.79
N LYS A 84 11.59 8.20 13.00
CA LYS A 84 11.52 9.54 12.41
C LYS A 84 11.41 9.50 10.88
N TYR A 85 12.21 8.65 10.23
CA TYR A 85 12.19 8.55 8.78
C TYR A 85 10.94 7.85 8.27
N ASP A 86 10.44 6.84 9.00
CA ASP A 86 9.18 6.18 8.66
C ASP A 86 8.00 7.18 8.67
N LEU A 87 7.93 8.06 9.68
CA LEU A 87 6.89 9.10 9.78
C LEU A 87 7.03 10.15 8.67
N MET A 88 8.25 10.61 8.37
CA MET A 88 8.49 11.57 7.29
C MET A 88 8.10 11.00 5.93
N MET A 89 8.37 9.72 5.71
CA MET A 89 8.05 9.02 4.48
C MET A 89 6.54 8.78 4.35
N GLY A 90 5.85 8.38 5.43
CA GLY A 90 4.39 8.25 5.44
C GLY A 90 3.70 9.55 5.01
N LYS A 91 4.06 10.66 5.69
CA LYS A 91 3.54 11.99 5.38
C LYS A 91 3.79 12.42 3.94
N LEU A 92 4.97 12.12 3.38
CA LEU A 92 5.26 12.43 1.98
C LEU A 92 4.24 11.80 1.04
N PHE A 93 3.95 10.51 1.22
CA PHE A 93 3.02 9.79 0.33
C PHE A 93 1.56 10.21 0.53
N GLU A 94 1.16 10.50 1.77
CA GLU A 94 -0.14 11.10 2.08
C GLU A 94 -0.30 12.46 1.36
N ASP A 95 0.66 13.36 1.54
CA ASP A 95 0.63 14.70 0.92
C ASP A 95 0.60 14.59 -0.62
N ILE A 96 1.38 13.68 -1.21
CA ILE A 96 1.36 13.45 -2.67
C ILE A 96 -0.02 13.02 -3.15
N LEU A 97 -0.67 12.08 -2.45
CA LEU A 97 -1.99 11.59 -2.85
C LEU A 97 -3.08 12.64 -2.67
N ILE A 98 -3.06 13.36 -1.55
CA ILE A 98 -3.97 14.47 -1.29
C ILE A 98 -3.87 15.52 -2.41
N ASP A 99 -2.65 15.94 -2.75
CA ASP A 99 -2.41 16.93 -3.80
C ASP A 99 -2.81 16.40 -5.17
N PHE A 100 -2.50 15.14 -5.49
CA PHE A 100 -2.90 14.53 -6.75
C PHE A 100 -4.43 14.47 -6.90
N PHE A 101 -5.13 14.02 -5.87
CA PHE A 101 -6.60 14.00 -5.87
C PHE A 101 -7.17 15.40 -6.05
N THR A 102 -6.66 16.38 -5.31
CA THR A 102 -7.21 17.74 -5.31
C THR A 102 -6.91 18.49 -6.60
N GLN A 103 -5.68 18.37 -7.11
CA GLN A 103 -5.18 19.20 -8.21
C GLN A 103 -5.33 18.54 -9.58
N LYS A 104 -5.22 17.21 -9.68
CA LYS A 104 -5.31 16.47 -10.95
C LYS A 104 -6.66 15.79 -11.15
N ILE A 105 -7.21 15.17 -10.11
CA ILE A 105 -8.47 14.42 -10.20
C ILE A 105 -9.68 15.26 -9.80
N HIS A 106 -9.46 16.45 -9.24
CA HIS A 106 -10.48 17.38 -8.74
C HIS A 106 -11.41 16.77 -7.66
N ILE A 107 -10.86 15.85 -6.85
CA ILE A 107 -11.49 15.30 -5.65
C ILE A 107 -10.86 16.00 -4.45
N LYS A 108 -11.66 16.69 -3.63
CA LYS A 108 -11.15 17.36 -2.43
C LYS A 108 -10.73 16.33 -1.39
N ALA A 109 -9.43 16.25 -1.11
CA ALA A 109 -8.85 15.42 -0.07
C ALA A 109 -8.04 16.28 0.91
N MET A 110 -7.89 15.82 2.15
CA MET A 110 -7.04 16.46 3.15
C MET A 110 -6.69 15.47 4.27
N HIS A 111 -5.71 15.83 5.11
CA HIS A 111 -5.45 15.14 6.37
C HIS A 111 -6.68 15.16 7.26
N ALA A 112 -6.97 14.02 7.90
CA ALA A 112 -8.01 13.91 8.92
C ALA A 112 -7.57 14.61 10.23
N ASP A 113 -8.50 14.78 11.18
CA ASP A 113 -8.15 15.33 12.49
C ASP A 113 -7.18 14.41 13.23
N SER A 114 -6.03 14.97 13.60
CA SER A 114 -4.94 14.29 14.30
C SER A 114 -5.16 14.13 15.82
N SER A 115 -6.29 14.60 16.35
CA SER A 115 -6.63 14.51 17.78
C SER A 115 -6.60 13.05 18.30
N ASN A 116 -7.08 12.09 17.50
CA ASN A 116 -6.92 10.66 17.75
C ASN A 116 -6.05 10.01 16.67
N LYS A 117 -4.78 9.71 16.99
CA LYS A 117 -3.80 9.06 16.08
C LYS A 117 -4.16 7.63 15.63
N GLN A 118 -5.31 7.11 16.06
CA GLN A 118 -5.82 5.81 15.64
C GLN A 118 -6.87 5.93 14.53
N TYR A 119 -7.39 7.14 14.28
CA TYR A 119 -8.28 7.40 13.15
C TYR A 119 -7.50 7.30 11.84
N PRO A 120 -8.18 7.03 10.71
CA PRO A 120 -7.55 7.05 9.41
C PRO A 120 -6.86 8.40 9.14
N ASP A 121 -5.67 8.36 8.55
CA ASP A 121 -4.81 9.56 8.40
C ASP A 121 -5.41 10.63 7.47
N CYS A 122 -6.24 10.25 6.49
CA CYS A 122 -6.77 11.16 5.46
C CYS A 122 -8.29 11.05 5.28
N MET A 123 -8.90 12.11 4.76
CA MET A 123 -10.32 12.18 4.43
C MET A 123 -10.59 12.83 3.07
N ILE A 124 -11.72 12.45 2.47
CA ILE A 124 -12.24 12.99 1.21
C ILE A 124 -13.56 13.71 1.50
N LEU A 125 -13.75 14.88 0.91
CA LEU A 125 -14.92 15.75 1.13
C LEU A 125 -15.85 15.78 -0.08
N CYS A 126 -17.16 15.89 0.17
CA CYS A 126 -18.15 16.27 -0.83
C CYS A 126 -18.40 17.79 -0.86
N GLY A 127 -19.31 18.26 -1.73
CA GLY A 127 -19.44 19.67 -2.10
C GLY A 127 -19.70 20.61 -0.91
N ASP A 128 -20.52 20.15 0.03
CA ASP A 128 -20.90 20.84 1.28
C ASP A 128 -19.86 20.69 2.41
N LYS A 129 -18.66 20.18 2.10
CA LYS A 129 -17.58 19.87 3.05
C LYS A 129 -17.92 18.76 4.06
N GLN A 130 -18.99 17.99 3.86
CA GLN A 130 -19.16 16.75 4.60
C GLN A 130 -18.13 15.71 4.17
N ILE A 131 -17.82 14.79 5.08
CA ILE A 131 -16.91 13.68 4.81
C ILE A 131 -17.61 12.62 3.97
N ALA A 132 -17.05 12.35 2.80
CA ALA A 132 -17.48 11.31 1.88
C ALA A 132 -16.88 9.95 2.24
N ALA A 133 -15.57 9.93 2.53
CA ALA A 133 -14.82 8.72 2.87
C ALA A 133 -13.55 9.08 3.65
N TYR A 134 -12.98 8.09 4.32
CA TYR A 134 -11.63 8.14 4.88
C TYR A 134 -10.70 7.22 4.10
N PHE A 135 -9.40 7.54 4.13
CA PHE A 135 -8.39 6.62 3.62
C PHE A 135 -7.08 6.66 4.42
N GLU A 136 -6.39 5.52 4.42
CA GLU A 136 -5.07 5.34 5.02
C GLU A 136 -4.06 5.01 3.92
N VAL A 137 -2.87 5.62 3.95
CA VAL A 137 -1.82 5.32 2.97
C VAL A 137 -0.80 4.34 3.54
N LYS A 138 -0.42 3.34 2.75
CA LYS A 138 0.61 2.35 3.09
C LYS A 138 1.57 2.15 1.93
N TYR A 139 2.84 2.47 2.14
CA TYR A 139 3.88 2.32 1.12
C TYR A 139 4.63 0.99 1.26
N HIS A 140 4.76 0.25 0.16
CA HIS A 140 5.37 -1.08 0.09
C HIS A 140 6.42 -1.12 -1.02
N SER A 141 7.70 -1.00 -0.66
CA SER A 141 8.81 -1.09 -1.63
C SER A 141 9.58 -2.41 -1.57
N ALA A 142 9.45 -3.16 -0.47
CA ALA A 142 10.22 -4.35 -0.21
C ALA A 142 9.35 -5.60 -0.30
N PRO A 143 9.46 -6.39 -1.38
CA PRO A 143 8.73 -7.65 -1.47
C PRO A 143 9.26 -8.66 -0.45
N PHE A 144 8.37 -9.45 0.14
CA PHE A 144 8.67 -10.57 1.02
C PHE A 144 9.22 -11.75 0.20
N ILE A 145 10.52 -11.70 -0.10
CA ILE A 145 11.20 -12.67 -0.99
C ILE A 145 10.99 -14.12 -0.54
N SER A 146 10.92 -14.38 0.76
CA SER A 146 10.71 -15.71 1.33
C SER A 146 9.25 -16.07 1.59
N ALA A 147 8.28 -15.32 1.05
CA ALA A 147 6.84 -15.54 1.29
C ALA A 147 6.43 -17.00 1.04
N ILE A 148 6.94 -17.62 -0.03
CA ILE A 148 6.57 -18.99 -0.39
C ILE A 148 6.94 -20.00 0.70
N ASN A 149 8.06 -19.79 1.38
CA ASN A 149 8.54 -20.68 2.42
C ASN A 149 7.97 -20.34 3.82
N LYS A 150 7.48 -19.11 4.02
CA LYS A 150 7.08 -18.60 5.34
C LYS A 150 5.58 -18.54 5.53
N ILE A 151 4.84 -18.24 4.48
CA ILE A 151 3.39 -18.04 4.50
C ILE A 151 2.69 -18.73 3.32
N ASN A 152 3.41 -19.59 2.57
CA ASN A 152 2.89 -20.35 1.43
C ASN A 152 2.23 -19.48 0.34
N ARG A 153 2.79 -18.28 0.10
CA ARG A 153 2.28 -17.28 -0.85
C ARG A 153 3.38 -16.77 -1.76
N TYR A 154 3.03 -16.23 -2.93
CA TYR A 154 4.05 -15.72 -3.85
C TYR A 154 4.46 -14.30 -3.50
N CYS A 155 5.74 -13.96 -3.65
CA CYS A 155 6.26 -12.66 -3.22
C CYS A 155 5.62 -11.45 -3.92
N TYR A 156 4.97 -11.59 -5.07
CA TYR A 156 4.29 -10.45 -5.69
C TYR A 156 2.94 -10.14 -5.02
N GLU A 157 2.26 -11.15 -4.46
CA GLU A 157 0.93 -10.99 -3.83
C GLU A 157 0.96 -11.06 -2.30
N GLY A 158 1.86 -11.87 -1.73
CA GLY A 158 2.02 -12.08 -0.29
C GLY A 158 3.02 -11.13 0.39
N SER A 159 3.11 -9.90 -0.09
CA SER A 159 4.09 -8.91 0.42
C SER A 159 3.47 -7.64 0.97
N ILE A 160 2.19 -7.43 0.73
CA ILE A 160 1.47 -6.26 1.24
C ILE A 160 1.13 -6.54 2.68
N THR A 161 1.70 -5.77 3.61
CA THR A 161 1.60 -6.09 5.04
C THR A 161 1.00 -4.97 5.87
N LEU A 162 0.21 -5.35 6.88
CA LEU A 162 -0.29 -4.48 7.93
C LEU A 162 0.12 -5.03 9.31
N ASP A 163 0.28 -4.13 10.28
CA ASP A 163 0.54 -4.52 11.67
C ASP A 163 -0.74 -5.07 12.32
N TYR A 164 -0.78 -6.37 12.61
CA TYR A 164 -1.99 -7.09 13.03
C TYR A 164 -2.69 -6.43 14.24
N LYS A 165 -1.93 -6.14 15.30
CA LYS A 165 -2.49 -5.49 16.51
C LYS A 165 -2.89 -4.03 16.28
N LYS A 166 -2.26 -3.33 15.33
CA LYS A 166 -2.62 -1.95 15.01
C LYS A 166 -3.92 -1.92 14.22
N ILE A 167 -4.05 -2.81 13.24
CA ILE A 167 -5.23 -2.85 12.37
C ILE A 167 -6.47 -3.29 13.15
N ILE A 168 -6.40 -4.28 14.05
CA ILE A 168 -7.54 -4.67 14.91
C ILE A 168 -8.10 -3.47 15.68
N LYS A 169 -7.24 -2.71 16.36
CA LYS A 169 -7.67 -1.52 17.13
C LYS A 169 -8.29 -0.45 16.24
N GLN A 170 -7.74 -0.26 15.04
CA GLN A 170 -8.28 0.70 14.10
C GLN A 170 -9.66 0.26 13.60
N LEU A 171 -9.86 -1.03 13.32
CA LEU A 171 -11.16 -1.57 12.91
C LEU A 171 -12.21 -1.44 14.02
N GLU A 172 -11.85 -1.70 15.28
CA GLU A 172 -12.73 -1.48 16.44
C GLU A 172 -13.23 -0.03 16.51
N LEU A 173 -12.34 0.94 16.28
CA LEU A 173 -12.68 2.37 16.27
C LEU A 173 -13.51 2.77 15.04
N ILE A 174 -13.23 2.17 13.89
CA ILE A 174 -14.02 2.38 12.68
C ILE A 174 -15.46 1.94 12.94
N ASP A 175 -15.65 0.78 13.57
CA ASP A 175 -16.97 0.23 13.90
C ASP A 175 -17.74 1.05 14.94
N SER A 176 -17.04 1.64 15.91
CA SER A 176 -17.69 2.41 16.96
C SER A 176 -18.00 3.86 16.57
N ASP A 177 -17.10 4.50 15.83
CA ASP A 177 -17.10 5.97 15.70
C ASP A 177 -17.25 6.47 14.26
N ILE A 178 -17.02 5.62 13.24
CA ILE A 178 -16.92 6.07 11.84
C ILE A 178 -18.06 5.50 10.98
N GLU A 179 -19.04 6.34 10.67
CA GLU A 179 -20.15 6.00 9.77
C GLU A 179 -19.84 6.19 8.27
N ARG A 180 -18.57 6.35 7.89
CA ARG A 180 -18.16 6.62 6.51
C ARG A 180 -17.24 5.50 6.02
N PRO A 181 -17.27 5.16 4.73
CA PRO A 181 -16.41 4.11 4.21
C PRO A 181 -14.93 4.47 4.43
N VAL A 182 -14.15 3.48 4.86
CA VAL A 182 -12.71 3.61 5.10
C VAL A 182 -11.97 2.70 4.14
N PHE A 183 -10.98 3.27 3.45
CA PHE A 183 -10.17 2.58 2.46
C PHE A 183 -8.69 2.55 2.86
N TYR A 184 -7.99 1.50 2.49
CA TYR A 184 -6.55 1.38 2.67
C TYR A 184 -5.91 1.42 1.30
N LEU A 185 -5.13 2.46 1.02
CA LEU A 185 -4.43 2.65 -0.24
C LEU A 185 -3.00 2.13 -0.10
N HIS A 186 -2.72 1.02 -0.77
CA HIS A 186 -1.43 0.36 -0.81
C HIS A 186 -0.65 0.87 -2.02
N TRP A 187 0.28 1.79 -1.78
CA TRP A 187 1.26 2.21 -2.78
C TRP A 187 2.33 1.13 -2.88
N VAL A 188 2.17 0.24 -3.86
CA VAL A 188 3.10 -0.85 -4.14
C VAL A 188 4.13 -0.37 -5.15
N ASP A 189 5.40 -0.52 -4.78
CA ASP A 189 6.56 -0.06 -5.55
C ASP A 189 7.65 -1.16 -5.58
N PHE A 190 7.22 -2.42 -5.71
CA PHE A 190 8.17 -3.52 -5.89
C PHE A 190 8.88 -3.41 -7.24
N PRO A 191 10.05 -4.04 -7.42
CA PRO A 191 10.75 -3.98 -8.71
C PRO A 191 9.92 -4.44 -9.91
N CYS A 192 9.03 -5.42 -9.72
CA CYS A 192 8.12 -5.97 -10.73
C CYS A 192 6.78 -5.24 -10.75
N ILE A 193 5.83 -5.68 -9.92
CA ILE A 193 4.49 -5.10 -9.83
C ILE A 193 4.54 -3.77 -9.05
N LYS A 194 3.91 -2.76 -9.63
CA LYS A 194 3.81 -1.42 -9.09
C LYS A 194 2.42 -0.87 -9.36
N GLY A 195 1.91 -0.04 -8.46
CA GLY A 195 0.59 0.54 -8.58
C GLY A 195 0.09 1.09 -7.25
N ILE A 196 -1.11 1.64 -7.28
CA ILE A 196 -1.92 1.81 -6.08
C ILE A 196 -3.04 0.79 -6.15
N PHE A 197 -3.17 0.03 -5.07
CA PHE A 197 -4.23 -0.94 -4.87
C PHE A 197 -5.00 -0.55 -3.62
N PHE A 198 -6.27 -0.92 -3.55
CA PHE A 198 -7.07 -0.62 -2.36
C PHE A 198 -7.85 -1.82 -1.86
N GLU A 199 -8.09 -1.80 -0.55
CA GLU A 199 -9.06 -2.66 0.13
C GLU A 199 -9.90 -1.81 1.09
N THR A 200 -11.12 -2.25 1.39
CA THR A 200 -11.99 -1.61 2.38
C THR A 200 -11.71 -2.14 3.78
N SER A 201 -12.13 -1.41 4.82
CA SER A 201 -12.14 -1.93 6.19
C SER A 201 -12.87 -3.28 6.32
N GLU A 202 -13.95 -3.47 5.57
CA GLU A 202 -14.73 -4.71 5.58
C GLU A 202 -13.97 -5.88 4.97
N GLN A 203 -13.25 -5.65 3.86
CA GLN A 203 -12.38 -6.67 3.27
C GLN A 203 -11.29 -7.10 4.26
N ILE A 204 -10.62 -6.13 4.90
CA ILE A 204 -9.60 -6.42 5.91
C ILE A 204 -10.19 -7.24 7.08
N LYS A 205 -11.36 -6.85 7.61
CA LYS A 205 -12.03 -7.61 8.68
C LYS A 205 -12.28 -9.05 8.28
N GLN A 206 -12.83 -9.25 7.07
CA GLN A 206 -13.12 -10.58 6.56
C GLN A 206 -11.84 -11.42 6.48
N TYR A 207 -10.75 -10.89 5.95
CA TYR A 207 -9.48 -11.61 5.88
C TYR A 207 -8.89 -11.93 7.24
N ILE A 208 -8.95 -10.97 8.17
CA ILE A 208 -8.47 -11.19 9.53
C ILE A 208 -9.30 -12.28 10.22
N TYR A 209 -10.61 -12.32 10.00
CA TYR A 209 -11.48 -13.37 10.52
C TYR A 209 -11.13 -14.75 9.95
N GLU A 210 -10.85 -14.83 8.65
CA GLU A 210 -10.53 -16.08 7.96
C GLU A 210 -9.11 -16.59 8.25
N SER A 211 -8.12 -15.70 8.31
CA SER A 211 -6.70 -16.05 8.30
C SER A 211 -5.94 -15.71 9.59
N GLY A 212 -6.45 -14.78 10.40
CA GLY A 212 -5.80 -14.37 11.66
C GLY A 212 -4.43 -13.72 11.47
N GLU A 213 -3.52 -14.00 12.41
CA GLU A 213 -2.10 -13.62 12.32
C GLU A 213 -1.35 -14.59 11.39
N GLU A 214 -0.77 -14.08 10.30
CA GLU A 214 -0.07 -14.91 9.32
C GLU A 214 1.43 -15.07 9.60
N PHE A 215 2.07 -14.08 10.24
CA PHE A 215 3.51 -14.12 10.47
C PHE A 215 3.96 -13.23 11.62
N SER A 216 4.95 -13.70 12.38
CA SER A 216 5.66 -12.88 13.36
C SER A 216 7.08 -12.61 12.87
N ARG A 217 7.43 -11.32 12.68
CA ARG A 217 8.78 -10.93 12.27
C ARG A 217 9.74 -10.93 13.46
N GLU A 218 11.00 -11.15 13.18
CA GLU A 218 12.08 -10.98 14.15
C GLU A 218 12.26 -9.49 14.54
N LYS A 219 12.73 -9.25 15.77
CA LYS A 219 13.08 -7.92 16.26
C LYS A 219 14.28 -7.37 15.49
N ARG A 220 14.28 -6.06 15.25
CA ARG A 220 15.37 -5.31 14.60
C ARG A 220 15.95 -4.29 15.58
N ILE A 221 17.15 -3.78 15.30
CA ILE A 221 17.82 -2.77 16.13
C ILE A 221 16.90 -1.57 16.40
N GLY A 222 16.19 -1.08 15.38
CA GLY A 222 15.23 0.02 15.51
C GLY A 222 14.02 -0.25 16.41
N ASP A 223 13.70 -1.52 16.73
CA ASP A 223 12.63 -1.85 17.68
C ASP A 223 13.03 -1.52 19.12
N TYR A 224 14.32 -1.56 19.44
CA TYR A 224 14.83 -1.19 20.76
C TYR A 224 14.78 0.33 21.00
N GLU A 225 14.67 1.13 19.94
CA GLU A 225 14.47 2.59 20.03
C GLU A 225 13.00 2.96 20.29
N LYS A 226 12.06 2.00 20.16
CA LYS A 226 10.63 2.25 20.34
C LYS A 226 10.20 1.94 21.78
N ASN A 227 9.11 2.57 22.23
CA ASN A 227 8.41 2.11 23.42
C ASN A 227 7.99 0.64 23.20
N PRO A 228 8.21 -0.28 24.16
CA PRO A 228 7.82 -1.69 24.02
C PRO A 228 6.36 -1.91 23.59
N LYS A 229 5.44 -1.02 23.99
CA LYS A 229 4.02 -1.07 23.60
C LYS A 229 3.76 -0.71 22.13
N SER A 230 4.74 -0.10 21.46
CA SER A 230 4.70 0.32 20.06
C SER A 230 5.50 -0.60 19.13
N VAL A 231 6.03 -1.71 19.65
CA VAL A 231 6.72 -2.74 18.86
C VAL A 231 5.70 -3.76 18.37
N TYR A 232 5.43 -3.73 17.07
CA TYR A 232 4.54 -4.67 16.40
C TYR A 232 5.36 -5.71 15.62
N LEU A 233 5.25 -6.96 16.04
CA LEU A 233 5.95 -8.11 15.42
C LEU A 233 4.99 -8.95 14.57
N SER A 234 3.74 -9.06 15.02
CA SER A 234 2.67 -9.76 14.32
C SER A 234 2.20 -8.98 13.10
N LYS A 235 2.23 -9.64 11.95
CA LYS A 235 1.87 -9.09 10.64
C LYS A 235 0.71 -9.88 10.04
N PHE A 236 -0.15 -9.14 9.37
CA PHE A 236 -1.16 -9.62 8.44
C PHE A 236 -0.69 -9.30 7.02
N TYR A 237 -0.97 -10.17 6.04
CA TYR A 237 -0.65 -9.95 4.65
C TYR A 237 -1.90 -9.88 3.78
N SER A 238 -2.25 -8.67 3.35
CA SER A 238 -3.41 -8.48 2.50
C SER A 238 -3.21 -9.16 1.12
N PRO A 239 -4.22 -9.87 0.59
CA PRO A 239 -4.16 -10.54 -0.71
C PRO A 239 -4.30 -9.54 -1.88
N LEU A 240 -3.18 -9.24 -2.54
CA LEU A 240 -3.14 -8.31 -3.68
C LEU A 240 -4.21 -8.64 -4.75
N LEU A 241 -4.42 -9.92 -5.06
CA LEU A 241 -5.33 -10.36 -6.13
C LEU A 241 -6.80 -10.19 -5.80
N GLN A 242 -7.13 -9.73 -4.59
CA GLN A 242 -8.49 -9.41 -4.16
C GLN A 242 -8.67 -7.90 -3.87
N MET A 243 -7.61 -7.11 -4.04
CA MET A 243 -7.67 -5.66 -3.96
C MET A 243 -8.22 -5.07 -5.24
N GLY A 244 -8.87 -3.91 -5.13
CA GLY A 244 -9.23 -3.09 -6.28
C GLY A 244 -8.06 -2.23 -6.76
N SER A 245 -8.15 -1.78 -8.01
CA SER A 245 -7.18 -0.90 -8.67
C SER A 245 -7.35 0.56 -8.29
N PHE A 246 -6.35 1.38 -8.61
CA PHE A 246 -6.40 2.81 -8.35
C PHE A 246 -7.56 3.51 -9.09
N GLU A 247 -7.80 3.10 -10.33
CA GLU A 247 -8.90 3.58 -11.16
C GLU A 247 -10.26 3.25 -10.53
N GLU A 248 -10.46 2.02 -10.07
CA GLU A 248 -11.70 1.61 -9.39
C GLU A 248 -11.94 2.40 -8.10
N PHE A 249 -10.89 2.65 -7.31
CA PHE A 249 -10.99 3.50 -6.13
C PHE A 249 -11.53 4.89 -6.49
N VAL A 250 -10.93 5.54 -7.50
CA VAL A 250 -11.34 6.88 -7.93
C VAL A 250 -12.78 6.90 -8.41
N GLU A 251 -13.21 5.89 -9.17
CA GLU A 251 -14.61 5.81 -9.63
C GLU A 251 -15.59 5.57 -8.49
N ILE A 252 -15.23 4.74 -7.49
CA ILE A 252 -16.02 4.54 -6.27
C ILE A 252 -16.19 5.87 -5.53
N ILE A 253 -15.10 6.63 -5.34
CA ILE A 253 -15.15 7.92 -4.64
C ILE A 253 -16.02 8.93 -5.41
N LYS A 254 -15.87 9.04 -6.73
CA LYS A 254 -16.72 9.92 -7.55
C LYS A 254 -18.20 9.56 -7.42
N LYS A 255 -18.52 8.27 -7.40
CA LYS A 255 -19.89 7.78 -7.20
C LYS A 255 -20.43 8.17 -5.82
N ILE A 256 -19.67 7.96 -4.74
CA ILE A 256 -20.06 8.35 -3.38
C ILE A 256 -20.33 9.85 -3.29
N ILE A 257 -19.46 10.68 -3.87
CA ILE A 257 -19.62 12.14 -3.89
C ILE A 257 -20.88 12.53 -4.65
N LYS A 258 -21.13 11.92 -5.82
CA LYS A 258 -22.32 12.19 -6.62
C LYS A 258 -23.61 11.84 -5.86
N GLU A 259 -23.67 10.67 -5.23
CA GLU A 259 -24.84 10.23 -4.46
C GLU A 259 -25.14 11.15 -3.27
N LYS A 260 -24.11 11.72 -2.63
CA LYS A 260 -24.27 12.67 -1.53
C LYS A 260 -24.70 14.07 -1.97
N ASN A 261 -24.24 14.54 -3.14
CA ASN A 261 -24.65 15.85 -3.65
C ASN A 261 -26.11 15.89 -4.17
N HIS A 262 -26.75 14.73 -4.35
CA HIS A 262 -28.14 14.59 -4.79
C HIS A 262 -29.12 14.23 -3.65
N LYS A 263 -28.64 14.16 -2.40
CA LYS A 263 -29.45 14.04 -1.19
C LYS A 263 -29.48 15.37 -0.44
#